data_AF-A0A2W2C011-F1
#
_entry.id   AF-A0A2W2C011-F1
#
_cell.length_a   1.000
_cell.length_b   1.000
_cell.length_c   1.000
_cell.angle_alpha   90.00
_cell.angle_beta   90.00
_cell.angle_gamma   90.00
#
_symmetry.space_group_name_H-M   'P 1'
#
loop_
_entity.id
_entity.type
_entity.pdbx_description
1 polymer ?
#
loop_
_entity_poly.entity_id
_entity_poly.type
_entity_poly.pdbx_seq_one_letter_code
_entity_poly.pdbx_strand_id
1 'polypeptide(L)'
;MTRTARITEEDKCPRKWCQEAGEHEVHRHYLTSFMTADGRAIGVNVVQSGERPRAVELTMLSRQDPGETVVFQAADAELISKGMRAAVRIARR
;
A
#
# COMPACT_ATOMS: atom_id res chain seq x y z
N MET A 1 27.30 -2.27 12.65
CA MET A 1 26.38 -2.11 13.81
C MET A 1 25.25 -1.19 13.38
N THR A 2 24.12 -1.73 12.97
CA THR A 2 22.96 -0.92 12.55
C THR A 2 22.27 -0.43 13.82
N ARG A 3 22.39 0.87 14.15
CA ARG A 3 21.63 1.46 15.26
C ARG A 3 20.15 1.37 14.90
N THR A 4 19.43 0.46 15.53
CA THR A 4 17.97 0.47 15.51
C THR A 4 17.53 1.64 16.38
N ALA A 5 17.31 2.81 15.76
CA ALA A 5 16.65 3.92 16.44
C ALA A 5 15.25 3.45 16.86
N ARG A 6 14.90 3.63 18.14
CA ARG A 6 13.54 3.39 18.60
C ARG A 6 12.68 4.55 18.10
N ILE A 7 11.63 4.24 17.35
CA ILE A 7 10.59 5.18 16.98
C ILE A 7 9.88 5.61 18.28
N THR A 8 9.89 6.90 18.55
CA THR A 8 9.20 7.54 19.67
C THR A 8 7.79 8.00 19.24
N GLU A 9 6.95 8.47 20.17
CA GLU A 9 5.64 9.06 19.80
C GLU A 9 5.79 10.32 18.94
N GLU A 10 6.88 11.07 19.11
CA GLU A 10 7.18 12.28 18.33
C GLU A 10 7.53 11.95 16.87
N ASP A 11 8.06 10.75 16.64
CA ASP A 11 8.40 10.27 15.30
C ASP A 11 7.16 9.78 14.52
N LYS A 12 6.01 9.59 15.19
CA LYS A 12 4.79 9.10 14.53
C LYS A 12 4.13 10.22 13.73
N CYS A 13 3.57 9.85 12.59
CA CYS A 13 2.72 10.74 11.82
C CYS A 13 1.54 11.28 12.67
N PRO A 14 1.25 12.60 12.64
CA PRO A 14 0.07 13.17 13.29
C PRO A 14 -1.26 12.57 12.80
N ARG A 15 -1.30 12.04 11.57
CA ARG A 15 -2.45 11.29 11.06
C ARG A 15 -2.47 9.92 11.73
N LYS A 16 -3.37 9.70 12.69
CA LYS A 16 -3.50 8.45 13.47
C LYS A 16 -3.59 7.14 12.66
N TRP A 17 -4.01 7.21 11.40
CA TRP A 17 -4.11 6.04 10.52
C TRP A 17 -2.81 5.75 9.75
N CYS A 18 -1.93 6.74 9.59
CA CYS A 18 -0.65 6.60 8.91
C CYS A 18 0.33 5.80 9.77
N GLN A 19 1.09 4.90 9.15
CA GLN A 19 2.10 4.06 9.80
C GLN A 19 3.53 4.49 9.49
N GLU A 20 3.72 5.56 8.70
CA GLU A 20 5.04 6.12 8.42
C GLU A 20 5.55 6.98 9.58
N ALA A 21 6.87 7.02 9.73
CA ALA A 21 7.57 7.79 10.74
C ALA A 21 8.40 8.91 10.09
N GLY A 22 8.63 10.00 10.83
CA GLY A 22 9.33 11.19 10.34
C GLY A 22 8.48 12.05 9.40
N GLU A 23 9.08 13.08 8.82
CA GLU A 23 8.41 13.97 7.86
C GLU A 23 8.21 13.28 6.50
N HIS A 24 6.97 13.32 5.99
CA HIS A 24 6.60 12.75 4.71
C HIS A 24 5.38 13.46 4.11
N GLU A 25 5.36 13.61 2.79
CA GLU A 25 4.25 14.22 2.04
C GLU A 25 3.14 13.23 1.68
N VAL A 26 3.47 11.94 1.65
CA VAL A 26 2.54 10.85 1.31
C VAL A 26 2.38 9.98 2.53
N HIS A 27 1.17 9.96 3.09
CA HIS A 27 0.81 9.13 4.22
C HIS A 27 0.39 7.76 3.73
N ARG A 28 0.91 6.69 4.36
CA ARG A 28 0.58 5.31 3.99
C ARG A 28 0.14 4.48 5.18
N HIS A 29 -0.77 3.56 4.91
CA HIS A 29 -1.20 2.52 5.84
C HIS A 29 -1.24 1.19 5.11
N TYR A 30 -0.40 0.26 5.55
CA TYR A 30 -0.31 -1.07 4.98
C TYR A 30 -1.51 -1.90 5.41
N LEU A 31 -2.22 -2.46 4.43
CA LEU A 31 -3.37 -3.33 4.68
C LEU A 31 -3.00 -4.80 4.62
N THR A 32 -2.37 -5.21 3.51
CA THR A 32 -2.10 -6.62 3.22
C THR A 32 -1.10 -6.76 2.07
N SER A 33 -0.71 -8.00 1.78
CA SER A 33 0.01 -8.35 0.57
C SER A 33 -0.51 -9.67 0.00
N PHE A 34 -0.25 -9.88 -1.29
CA PHE A 34 -0.50 -11.15 -1.95
C PHE A 34 0.68 -11.55 -2.81
N MET A 35 0.80 -12.86 -3.04
CA MET A 35 1.83 -13.44 -3.88
C MET A 35 1.32 -13.57 -5.31
N THR A 36 2.15 -13.19 -6.28
CA THR A 36 1.94 -13.48 -7.69
C THR A 36 2.34 -14.92 -8.00
N ALA A 37 1.91 -15.43 -9.15
CA ALA A 37 2.24 -16.79 -9.59
C ALA A 37 3.76 -17.00 -9.79
N ASP A 38 4.50 -15.95 -10.12
CA ASP A 38 5.96 -15.96 -10.25
C ASP A 38 6.69 -15.69 -8.93
N GLY A 39 5.97 -15.68 -7.79
CA GLY A 39 6.56 -15.63 -6.46
C GLY A 39 6.98 -14.24 -5.98
N ARG A 40 6.48 -13.17 -6.60
CA ARG A 40 6.69 -11.79 -6.13
C ARG A 40 5.59 -11.41 -5.15
N ALA A 41 5.92 -10.55 -4.19
CA ALA A 41 4.95 -9.97 -3.26
C ALA A 41 4.47 -8.61 -3.77
N ILE A 42 3.15 -8.41 -3.76
CA ILE A 42 2.53 -7.11 -4.01
C ILE A 42 1.91 -6.64 -2.71
N GLY A 43 2.45 -5.55 -2.15
CA GLY A 43 1.90 -4.85 -1.00
C GLY A 43 0.73 -3.96 -1.40
N VAL A 44 -0.26 -3.85 -0.53
CA VAL A 44 -1.45 -3.02 -0.69
C VAL A 44 -1.49 -2.00 0.44
N ASN A 45 -1.43 -0.72 0.07
CA ASN A 45 -1.50 0.39 1.01
C ASN A 45 -2.72 1.26 0.71
N VAL A 46 -3.32 1.84 1.76
CA VAL A 46 -4.12 3.06 1.61
C VAL A 46 -3.16 4.24 1.69
N VAL A 47 -3.24 5.14 0.72
CA VAL A 47 -2.33 6.29 0.63
C VAL A 47 -3.10 7.60 0.51
N GLN A 48 -2.49 8.67 1.01
CA GLN A 48 -3.01 10.02 0.87
C GLN A 48 -1.85 11.02 0.75
N SER A 49 -1.86 11.83 -0.30
CA SER A 49 -0.90 12.93 -0.47
C SER A 49 -1.59 14.26 -0.18
N GLY A 50 -1.09 14.98 0.82
CA GLY A 50 -1.71 16.21 1.32
C GLY A 50 -3.20 16.03 1.64
N GLU A 51 -4.04 16.92 1.09
CA GLU A 51 -5.50 16.92 1.26
C GLU A 51 -6.26 16.18 0.14
N ARG A 52 -5.56 15.45 -0.73
CA ARG A 52 -6.23 14.67 -1.79
C ARG A 52 -7.09 13.56 -1.19
N PRO A 53 -8.12 13.07 -1.90
CA PRO A 53 -8.81 11.85 -1.52
C PRO A 53 -7.84 10.69 -1.34
N ARG A 54 -8.22 9.73 -0.48
CA ARG A 54 -7.44 8.51 -0.30
C ARG A 54 -7.43 7.69 -1.59
N ALA A 55 -6.34 6.99 -1.80
CA ALA A 55 -6.10 6.10 -2.93
C ALA A 55 -5.62 4.74 -2.41
N VAL A 56 -5.66 3.73 -3.28
CA VAL A 56 -5.04 2.43 -3.05
C VAL A 56 -3.77 2.35 -3.86
N GLU A 57 -2.64 2.12 -3.19
CA GLU A 57 -1.34 1.91 -3.79
C GLU A 57 -1.02 0.41 -3.78
N LEU A 58 -0.65 -0.11 -4.95
CA LEU A 58 -0.07 -1.44 -5.09
C LEU A 58 1.42 -1.29 -5.33
N THR A 59 2.24 -1.88 -4.47
CA THR A 59 3.70 -1.83 -4.60
C THR A 59 4.26 -3.24 -4.76
N MET A 60 4.86 -3.49 -5.91
CA MET A 60 5.64 -4.70 -6.16
C MET A 60 7.10 -4.42 -5.83
N LEU A 61 7.62 -5.05 -4.79
CA LEU A 61 9.03 -4.92 -4.42
C LEU A 61 9.87 -5.87 -5.28
N SER A 62 10.78 -5.33 -6.08
CA SER A 62 11.86 -6.09 -6.70
C SER A 62 13.03 -6.21 -5.71
N ARG A 63 13.74 -7.34 -5.74
CA ARG A 63 14.97 -7.53 -4.94
C ARG A 63 16.15 -6.69 -5.45
N GLN A 64 16.12 -6.30 -6.71
CA GLN A 64 17.27 -5.74 -7.43
C GLN A 64 16.98 -4.35 -8.03
N ASP A 65 15.70 -4.01 -8.22
CA ASP A 65 15.27 -2.78 -8.87
C ASP A 65 14.37 -1.95 -7.94
N PRO A 66 14.21 -0.64 -8.21
CA PRO A 66 13.17 0.17 -7.58
C PRO A 66 11.82 -0.52 -7.79
N GLY A 67 11.09 -0.79 -6.71
CA GLY A 67 9.80 -1.44 -6.79
C GLY A 67 8.83 -0.68 -7.71
N GLU A 68 7.99 -1.40 -8.43
CA GLU A 68 6.95 -0.79 -9.26
C GLU A 68 5.75 -0.45 -8.40
N THR A 69 5.20 0.76 -8.59
CA THR A 69 4.04 1.22 -7.83
C THR A 69 2.94 1.68 -8.77
N VAL A 70 1.71 1.23 -8.51
CA VAL A 70 0.50 1.64 -9.22
C VAL A 70 -0.49 2.22 -8.20
N VAL A 71 -1.06 3.38 -8.50
CA VAL A 71 -1.99 4.08 -7.60
C VAL A 71 -3.37 4.17 -8.25
N PHE A 72 -4.38 3.67 -7.54
CA PHE A 72 -5.80 3.76 -7.92
C PHE A 72 -6.50 4.77 -7.03
N GLN A 73 -7.28 5.68 -7.61
CA GLN A 73 -8.17 6.51 -6.81
C GLN A 73 -9.19 5.64 -6.09
N ALA A 74 -9.73 6.08 -4.95
CA ALA A 74 -10.71 5.28 -4.20
C ALA A 74 -11.91 4.83 -5.05
N ALA A 75 -12.38 5.68 -5.96
CA ALA A 75 -13.46 5.36 -6.88
C ALA A 75 -13.10 4.19 -7.83
N ASP A 76 -11.87 4.17 -8.35
CA ASP A 76 -11.37 3.10 -9.21
C ASP A 76 -11.11 1.82 -8.43
N ALA A 77 -10.62 1.93 -7.20
CA ALA A 77 -10.34 0.80 -6.33
C ALA A 77 -11.60 -0.01 -6.00
N GLU A 78 -12.75 0.64 -5.80
CA GLU A 78 -14.03 -0.05 -5.59
C GLU A 78 -14.45 -0.85 -6.83
N LEU A 79 -14.33 -0.24 -8.02
CA LEU A 79 -14.62 -0.90 -9.30
C LEU A 79 -13.71 -2.11 -9.52
N ILE A 80 -12.41 -1.97 -9.25
CA ILE A 80 -11.42 -3.04 -9.36
C ILE A 80 -11.73 -4.18 -8.39
N SER A 81 -12.04 -3.86 -7.12
CA SER A 81 -12.43 -4.87 -6.12
C SER A 81 -13.65 -5.67 -6.56
N LYS A 82 -14.66 -4.98 -7.10
CA LYS A 82 -15.86 -5.63 -7.65
C LYS A 82 -15.51 -6.56 -8.82
N GLY A 83 -14.66 -6.09 -9.73
CA GLY A 83 -14.14 -6.87 -10.86
C GLY A 83 -13.39 -8.13 -10.40
N MET A 84 -12.45 -7.99 -9.45
CA MET A 84 -11.69 -9.10 -8.89
C MET A 84 -12.60 -10.14 -8.22
N ARG A 85 -13.58 -9.72 -7.41
CA ARG A 85 -14.56 -10.63 -6.80
C ARG A 85 -15.41 -11.36 -7.84
N ALA A 86 -15.74 -10.70 -8.96
CA ALA A 86 -16.43 -11.35 -10.07
C ALA A 86 -15.52 -12.39 -10.76
N ALA A 87 -14.27 -12.04 -11.04
CA ALA A 87 -13.28 -12.95 -11.63
C ALA A 87 -13.03 -14.18 -10.77
N VAL A 88 -12.88 -14.02 -9.44
CA VAL A 88 -12.72 -15.16 -8.51
C VAL A 88 -13.93 -16.09 -8.54
N ARG A 89 -15.16 -15.56 -8.64
CA ARG A 89 -16.36 -16.39 -8.77
C ARG A 89 -16.39 -17.17 -10.08
N ILE A 90 -15.88 -16.59 -11.17
CA ILE A 90 -15.75 -17.27 -12.47
C ILE A 90 -14.68 -18.35 -12.41
N ALA A 91 -13.51 -18.06 -11.84
CA ALA A 91 -12.38 -18.99 -11.77
C ALA A 91 -12.62 -20.21 -10.85
N ARG A 92 -13.64 -20.17 -10.00
CA ARG A 92 -14.05 -21.29 -9.13
C ARG A 92 -15.10 -22.21 -9.75
N ARG A 93 -15.59 -21.89 -10.95
CA ARG A 93 -16.46 -22.76 -11.74
C ARG A 93 -15.63 -23.60 -12.69
#